data_AF-A0AAE0MI45-F1
#
_entry.id   AF-A0AAE0MI45-F1
#
_cell.length_a   1.000
_cell.length_b   1.000
_cell.length_c   1.000
_cell.angle_alpha   90.00
_cell.angle_beta   90.00
_cell.angle_gamma   90.00
#
_symmetry.space_group_name_H-M   'P 1'
#
loop_
_entity.id
_entity.type
_entity.pdbx_description
1 polymer ?
#
loop_
_entity_poly.entity_id
_entity_poly.type
_entity_poly.pdbx_seq_one_letter_code
_entity_poly.pdbx_strand_id
1 'polypeptide(L)'
;MATAFPLQTVSTSHLRALCRLLWDWQLCDNCQNPTNNRWQCQTTGCQWEEKTAYGRLELFFDLYRDLTRAYVPDFFGDEDQALRGHQDLFDIMLLLKTHSEALTRDECKTAYFAHRGTKGGSSISSADQDRAFDLASMVMTMTTVGSLESQSPVHNSSDDESGQIFLDPHWKSDQSLSTALSDLFPMRIHPSLQGSSAQAERVKAGLTAANLMRIAGLRMEGTSDLKNHLSLDQATGVVHIFHMTTVLKEHLLASKLVSDKDDQPRENRTDNDEENVDANHACLPRHIALETLYTIQLLFQQDDKSRALHRNLVSKHGFDPDSLRFGTVPYERPGEKDSALRFPIWGSRLMDLYDEIENPKPRGMMDAWLERRSKSRHVMLATIAGVIAAVILGTLTLFVSIFQTWISWQQWKSQDNSA
;
A
#
# COMPACT_ATOMS: atom_id res chain seq x y z
N MET A 1 -24.91 -29.44 -3.66
CA MET A 1 -25.56 -28.12 -3.60
C MET A 1 -24.53 -27.14 -4.09
N ALA A 2 -24.78 -26.47 -5.22
CA ALA A 2 -23.89 -25.42 -5.71
C ALA A 2 -23.81 -24.32 -4.65
N THR A 3 -22.61 -23.96 -4.22
CA THR A 3 -22.42 -22.89 -3.23
C THR A 3 -22.50 -21.55 -3.95
N ALA A 4 -23.37 -20.65 -3.49
CA ALA A 4 -23.54 -19.33 -4.09
C ALA A 4 -22.25 -18.50 -4.13
N PHE A 5 -21.27 -18.83 -3.27
CA PHE A 5 -19.97 -18.18 -3.16
C PHE A 5 -18.84 -19.21 -3.29
N PRO A 6 -18.36 -19.49 -4.52
CA PRO A 6 -17.43 -20.59 -4.80
C PRO A 6 -16.05 -20.43 -4.13
N LEU A 7 -15.68 -19.21 -3.75
CA LEU A 7 -14.38 -18.88 -3.15
C LEU A 7 -14.45 -18.46 -1.68
N GLN A 8 -15.61 -18.62 -1.02
CA GLN A 8 -15.82 -18.13 0.35
C GLN A 8 -14.89 -18.82 1.37
N THR A 9 -14.56 -20.09 1.14
CA THR A 9 -13.80 -20.92 2.08
C THR A 9 -12.36 -21.13 1.61
N VAL A 10 -11.44 -20.41 2.24
CA VAL A 10 -9.99 -20.59 2.02
C VAL A 10 -9.42 -21.59 3.02
N SER A 11 -8.88 -22.70 2.54
CA SER A 11 -8.19 -23.69 3.34
C SER A 11 -6.67 -23.45 3.35
N THR A 12 -5.95 -24.08 4.29
CA THR A 12 -4.48 -24.05 4.29
C THR A 12 -3.87 -24.68 3.04
N SER A 13 -4.54 -25.67 2.43
CA SER A 13 -4.07 -26.24 1.16
C SER A 13 -4.18 -25.24 0.01
N HIS A 14 -5.23 -24.41 -0.03
CA HIS A 14 -5.34 -23.31 -0.99
C HIS A 14 -4.19 -22.31 -0.81
N LEU A 15 -3.87 -21.90 0.43
CA LEU A 15 -2.77 -20.98 0.70
C LEU A 15 -1.40 -21.57 0.31
N ARG A 16 -1.18 -22.87 0.54
CA ARG A 16 0.04 -23.57 0.09
C ARG A 16 0.16 -23.61 -1.43
N ALA A 17 -0.93 -23.93 -2.13
CA ALA A 17 -0.98 -23.93 -3.58
C ALA A 17 -0.72 -22.53 -4.15
N LEU A 18 -1.29 -21.49 -3.53
CA LEU A 18 -1.06 -20.10 -3.86
C LEU A 18 0.42 -19.71 -3.75
N CYS A 19 1.09 -20.02 -2.63
CA CYS A 19 2.52 -19.72 -2.47
C CYS A 19 3.41 -20.49 -3.47
N ARG A 20 3.05 -21.74 -3.78
CA ARG A 20 3.74 -22.51 -4.84
C ARG A 20 3.58 -21.83 -6.20
N LEU A 21 2.38 -21.38 -6.53
CA LEU A 21 2.12 -20.74 -7.82
C LEU A 21 2.86 -19.40 -7.96
N LEU A 22 2.80 -18.56 -6.91
CA LEU A 22 3.40 -17.22 -6.93
C LEU A 22 4.92 -17.23 -6.85
N TRP A 23 5.49 -18.10 -6.01
CA TRP A 23 6.89 -18.03 -5.60
C TRP A 23 7.66 -19.34 -5.77
N ASP A 24 7.06 -20.35 -6.41
CA ASP A 24 7.66 -21.67 -6.67
C ASP A 24 8.19 -22.35 -5.41
N TRP A 25 7.48 -22.14 -4.30
CA TRP A 25 7.89 -22.64 -2.99
C TRP A 25 8.06 -24.16 -2.97
N GLN A 26 9.19 -24.61 -2.43
CA GLN A 26 9.50 -26.03 -2.27
C GLN A 26 8.88 -26.54 -0.95
N LEU A 27 7.79 -27.28 -1.08
CA LEU A 27 7.05 -27.85 0.04
C LEU A 27 7.43 -29.33 0.23
N CYS A 28 7.56 -29.79 1.47
CA CYS A 28 7.75 -31.22 1.74
C CYS A 28 6.48 -32.03 1.44
N ASP A 29 6.61 -33.35 1.28
CA ASP A 29 5.50 -34.25 0.92
C ASP A 29 4.29 -34.12 1.87
N ASN A 30 4.54 -33.93 3.17
CA ASN A 30 3.49 -33.72 4.17
C ASN A 30 2.73 -32.39 3.98
N CYS A 31 3.41 -31.35 3.50
CA CYS A 31 2.79 -30.07 3.19
C CYS A 31 2.03 -30.11 1.86
N GLN A 32 2.51 -30.91 0.90
CA GLN A 32 1.85 -31.09 -0.40
C GLN A 32 0.59 -31.96 -0.29
N ASN A 33 0.69 -33.09 0.40
CA ASN A 33 -0.38 -34.06 0.57
C ASN A 33 -0.64 -34.28 2.06
N PRO A 34 -1.48 -33.43 2.70
CA PRO A 34 -1.81 -33.59 4.11
C PRO A 34 -2.65 -34.87 4.30
N THR A 35 -1.99 -36.01 4.49
CA THR A 35 -2.63 -37.32 4.70
C THR A 35 -3.22 -37.47 6.09
N ASN A 36 -2.79 -36.64 7.04
CA ASN A 36 -3.29 -36.60 8.40
C ASN A 36 -3.53 -35.13 8.78
N ASN A 37 -4.68 -34.85 9.39
CA ASN A 37 -5.05 -33.56 10.00
C ASN A 37 -4.13 -33.15 11.18
N ARG A 38 -2.81 -33.41 11.12
CA ARG A 38 -1.81 -32.92 12.08
C ARG A 38 -1.11 -31.70 11.48
N TRP A 39 -1.16 -30.61 12.24
CA TRP A 39 -1.15 -29.23 11.76
C TRP A 39 0.23 -28.54 11.74
N GLN A 40 1.33 -29.27 11.84
CA GLN A 40 2.66 -28.65 11.95
C GLN A 40 3.68 -29.39 11.08
N CYS A 41 4.28 -28.66 10.15
CA CYS A 41 5.34 -29.18 9.31
C CYS A 41 6.63 -29.22 10.12
N GLN A 42 7.08 -30.41 10.51
CA GLN A 42 8.32 -30.58 11.26
C GLN A 42 9.54 -30.82 10.36
N THR A 43 9.36 -30.79 9.04
CA THR A 43 10.45 -31.00 8.09
C THR A 43 11.35 -29.77 8.02
N THR A 44 12.59 -29.91 8.48
CA THR A 44 13.65 -28.90 8.33
C THR A 44 13.84 -28.55 6.86
N GLY A 45 13.80 -27.25 6.52
CA GLY A 45 13.96 -26.77 5.15
C GLY A 45 12.67 -26.71 4.32
N CYS A 46 11.51 -27.01 4.90
CA CYS A 46 10.23 -26.75 4.25
C CYS A 46 9.92 -25.24 4.28
N GLN A 47 9.81 -24.63 3.11
CA GLN A 47 9.61 -23.19 3.00
C GLN A 47 8.28 -22.72 3.59
N TRP A 48 7.25 -23.57 3.61
CA TRP A 48 6.00 -23.23 4.29
C TRP A 48 6.25 -22.86 5.75
N GLU A 49 6.81 -23.78 6.55
CA GLU A 49 7.04 -23.53 7.97
C GLU A 49 8.00 -22.35 8.18
N GLU A 50 9.11 -22.30 7.44
CA GLU A 50 10.12 -21.25 7.60
C GLU A 50 9.57 -19.84 7.30
N LYS A 51 8.76 -19.72 6.25
CA LYS A 51 8.29 -18.43 5.73
C LYS A 51 6.98 -17.99 6.35
N THR A 52 6.10 -18.91 6.75
CA THR A 52 4.86 -18.58 7.47
C THR A 52 5.04 -18.55 8.98
N ALA A 53 6.19 -19.02 9.51
CA ALA A 53 6.50 -18.90 10.93
C ALA A 53 6.34 -17.45 11.41
N TYR A 54 5.81 -17.31 12.63
CA TYR A 54 5.56 -16.02 13.28
C TYR A 54 4.57 -15.11 12.54
N GLY A 55 3.77 -15.65 11.62
CA GLY A 55 2.68 -14.93 10.97
C GLY A 55 3.13 -13.89 9.92
N ARG A 56 4.34 -14.03 9.35
CA ARG A 56 4.90 -13.04 8.41
C ARG A 56 4.04 -12.80 7.15
N LEU A 57 3.24 -13.79 6.75
CA LEU A 57 2.36 -13.70 5.57
C LEU A 57 0.88 -13.62 5.91
N GLU A 58 0.50 -13.50 7.19
CA GLU A 58 -0.91 -13.50 7.56
C GLU A 58 -1.67 -12.33 6.94
N LEU A 59 -1.06 -11.13 6.85
CA LEU A 59 -1.69 -10.00 6.16
C LEU A 59 -2.01 -10.30 4.69
N PHE A 60 -1.12 -11.05 4.00
CA PHE A 60 -1.35 -11.48 2.63
C PHE A 60 -2.44 -12.55 2.54
N PHE A 61 -2.45 -13.49 3.46
CA PHE A 61 -3.48 -14.52 3.51
C PHE A 61 -4.86 -13.94 3.86
N ASP A 62 -4.92 -12.93 4.72
CA ASP A 62 -6.14 -12.22 5.05
C ASP A 62 -6.63 -11.38 3.86
N LEU A 63 -5.74 -10.67 3.16
CA LEU A 63 -6.09 -10.01 1.90
C LEU A 63 -6.65 -11.01 0.88
N TYR A 64 -5.98 -12.14 0.68
CA TYR A 64 -6.45 -13.17 -0.24
C TYR A 64 -7.84 -13.69 0.15
N ARG A 65 -8.07 -13.95 1.44
CA ARG A 65 -9.39 -14.36 1.96
C ARG A 65 -10.46 -13.29 1.70
N ASP A 66 -10.13 -12.03 1.88
CA ASP A 66 -11.08 -10.94 1.70
C ASP A 66 -11.40 -10.70 0.22
N LEU A 67 -10.39 -10.71 -0.65
CA LEU A 67 -10.56 -10.61 -2.11
C LEU A 67 -11.39 -11.78 -2.66
N THR A 68 -11.08 -13.00 -2.25
CA THR A 68 -11.81 -14.19 -2.70
C THR A 68 -13.24 -14.26 -2.15
N ARG A 69 -13.46 -13.83 -0.89
CA ARG A 69 -14.80 -13.73 -0.31
C ARG A 69 -15.66 -12.66 -1.01
N ALA A 70 -15.05 -11.58 -1.49
CA ALA A 70 -15.73 -10.50 -2.19
C ALA A 70 -16.12 -10.87 -3.64
N TYR A 71 -15.61 -11.97 -4.19
CA TYR A 71 -15.98 -12.43 -5.51
C TYR A 71 -17.43 -12.93 -5.55
N VAL A 72 -18.25 -12.31 -6.40
CA VAL A 72 -19.65 -12.67 -6.62
C VAL A 72 -19.85 -12.97 -8.11
N PRO A 73 -20.28 -14.19 -8.48
CA PRO A 73 -20.59 -14.51 -9.88
C PRO A 73 -21.89 -13.86 -10.34
N ASP A 74 -22.05 -13.66 -11.66
CA ASP A 74 -23.29 -13.11 -12.23
C ASP A 74 -24.46 -14.09 -12.14
N PHE A 75 -24.17 -15.39 -12.22
CA PHE A 75 -25.17 -16.46 -12.19
C PHE A 75 -24.84 -17.50 -11.13
N PHE A 76 -25.88 -18.06 -10.53
CA PHE A 76 -25.77 -19.11 -9.52
C PHE A 76 -25.93 -20.48 -10.18
N GLY A 77 -24.83 -21.18 -10.40
CA GLY A 77 -24.79 -22.53 -11.01
C GLY A 77 -23.37 -22.90 -11.45
N ASP A 78 -22.93 -24.12 -11.16
CA ASP A 78 -21.52 -24.53 -11.37
C ASP A 78 -21.07 -24.43 -12.85
N GLU A 79 -21.97 -24.58 -13.82
CA GLU A 79 -21.61 -24.53 -15.25
C GLU A 79 -21.49 -23.09 -15.79
N ASP A 80 -22.13 -22.12 -15.13
CA ASP A 80 -22.31 -20.75 -15.65
C ASP A 80 -21.36 -19.73 -15.00
N GLN A 81 -20.59 -20.15 -14.00
CA GLN A 81 -19.66 -19.32 -13.24
C GLN A 81 -18.27 -19.30 -13.87
N ALA A 82 -17.65 -18.13 -13.94
CA ALA A 82 -16.25 -18.03 -14.37
C ALA A 82 -15.33 -18.78 -13.40
N LEU A 83 -15.51 -18.62 -12.09
CA LEU A 83 -14.77 -19.35 -11.04
C LEU A 83 -15.72 -20.26 -10.26
N ARG A 84 -15.52 -21.58 -10.33
CA ARG A 84 -16.27 -22.60 -9.55
C ARG A 84 -15.58 -22.95 -8.24
N GLY A 85 -14.33 -22.54 -8.09
CA GLY A 85 -13.52 -22.78 -6.90
C GLY A 85 -12.12 -22.21 -7.06
N HIS A 86 -11.30 -22.34 -6.02
CA HIS A 86 -9.93 -21.80 -6.01
C HIS A 86 -9.04 -22.40 -7.10
N GLN A 87 -9.31 -23.63 -7.56
CA GLN A 87 -8.56 -24.24 -8.65
C GLN A 87 -8.70 -23.45 -9.96
N ASP A 88 -9.91 -23.02 -10.32
CA ASP A 88 -10.11 -22.21 -11.53
C ASP A 88 -9.31 -20.89 -11.45
N LEU A 89 -9.27 -20.26 -10.26
CA LEU A 89 -8.47 -19.06 -10.02
C LEU A 89 -6.97 -19.33 -10.20
N PHE A 90 -6.47 -20.44 -9.66
CA PHE A 90 -5.06 -20.84 -9.81
C PHE A 90 -4.71 -21.17 -11.27
N ASP A 91 -5.62 -21.78 -12.01
CA ASP A 91 -5.40 -22.09 -13.43
C ASP A 91 -5.32 -20.81 -14.27
N ILE A 92 -6.17 -19.81 -14.00
CA ILE A 92 -6.07 -18.48 -14.64
C ILE A 92 -4.74 -17.81 -14.27
N MET A 93 -4.38 -17.80 -12.98
CA MET A 93 -3.12 -17.22 -12.52
C MET A 93 -1.91 -17.90 -13.17
N LEU A 94 -1.94 -19.23 -13.34
CA LEU A 94 -0.91 -19.98 -14.05
C LEU A 94 -0.86 -19.58 -15.53
N LEU A 95 -2.01 -19.50 -16.20
CA LEU A 95 -2.08 -19.05 -17.60
C LEU A 95 -1.45 -17.68 -17.78
N LEU A 96 -1.77 -16.73 -16.88
CA LEU A 96 -1.23 -15.38 -16.89
C LEU A 96 0.26 -15.35 -16.57
N LYS A 97 0.75 -16.18 -15.63
CA LYS A 97 2.17 -16.26 -15.30
C LYS A 97 2.99 -16.76 -16.49
N THR A 98 2.50 -17.80 -17.17
CA THR A 98 3.18 -18.41 -18.32
C THR A 98 3.17 -17.51 -19.56
N HIS A 99 2.10 -16.75 -19.79
CA HIS A 99 1.92 -15.96 -21.03
C HIS A 99 1.84 -14.44 -20.80
N SER A 100 2.44 -13.94 -19.71
CA SER A 100 2.28 -12.55 -19.25
C SER A 100 2.61 -11.47 -20.29
N GLU A 101 3.55 -11.76 -21.20
CA GLU A 101 3.97 -10.88 -22.30
C GLU A 101 3.36 -11.27 -23.65
N ALA A 102 3.07 -12.56 -23.83
CA ALA A 102 2.77 -13.14 -25.14
C ALA A 102 1.29 -13.01 -25.54
N LEU A 103 0.37 -13.14 -24.58
CA LEU A 103 -1.07 -13.16 -24.85
C LEU A 103 -1.75 -11.90 -24.30
N THR A 104 -2.68 -11.36 -25.08
CA THR A 104 -3.60 -10.31 -24.65
C THR A 104 -4.62 -10.86 -23.66
N ARG A 105 -5.32 -9.95 -22.95
CA ARG A 105 -6.40 -10.31 -22.02
C ARG A 105 -7.49 -11.14 -22.71
N ASP A 106 -7.94 -10.72 -23.89
CA ASP A 106 -9.00 -11.42 -24.63
C ASP A 106 -8.53 -12.78 -25.15
N GLU A 107 -7.27 -12.91 -25.59
CA GLU A 107 -6.70 -14.19 -25.99
C GLU A 107 -6.60 -15.16 -24.79
N CYS A 108 -6.17 -14.67 -23.62
CA CYS A 108 -6.18 -15.48 -22.40
C CYS A 108 -7.58 -15.93 -22.00
N LYS A 109 -8.58 -15.03 -22.03
CA LYS A 109 -9.99 -15.38 -21.77
C LYS A 109 -10.48 -16.45 -22.75
N THR A 110 -10.23 -16.24 -24.04
CA THR A 110 -10.62 -17.18 -25.10
C THR A 110 -9.96 -18.53 -24.87
N ALA A 111 -8.64 -18.57 -24.61
CA ALA A 111 -7.90 -19.80 -24.38
C ALA A 111 -8.43 -20.57 -23.15
N TYR A 112 -8.69 -19.88 -22.04
CA TYR A 112 -9.18 -20.51 -20.82
C TYR A 112 -10.61 -21.03 -20.95
N PHE A 113 -11.51 -20.24 -21.53
CA PHE A 113 -12.94 -20.58 -21.61
C PHE A 113 -13.35 -21.39 -22.85
N ALA A 114 -12.47 -21.57 -23.85
CA ALA A 114 -12.75 -22.31 -25.08
C ALA A 114 -13.31 -23.71 -24.84
N HIS A 115 -12.81 -24.42 -23.83
CA HIS A 115 -13.24 -25.78 -23.50
C HIS A 115 -14.50 -25.85 -22.64
N ARG A 116 -14.92 -24.73 -22.05
CA ARG A 116 -16.09 -24.66 -21.16
C ARG A 116 -17.39 -24.39 -21.92
N GLY A 117 -17.30 -23.84 -23.12
CA GLY A 117 -18.45 -23.57 -23.97
C GLY A 117 -18.94 -24.79 -24.75
N THR A 118 -19.38 -25.89 -24.12
CA THR A 118 -20.11 -26.94 -24.86
C THR A 118 -21.20 -27.65 -24.06
N LYS A 119 -22.39 -27.73 -24.71
CA LYS A 119 -23.64 -28.43 -24.34
C LYS A 119 -24.65 -27.65 -23.48
N GLY A 120 -25.27 -26.62 -24.05
CA GLY A 120 -26.52 -26.09 -23.48
C GLY A 120 -26.86 -24.63 -23.76
N GLY A 121 -25.99 -23.88 -24.45
CA GLY A 121 -26.28 -22.48 -24.82
C GLY A 121 -26.11 -21.46 -23.69
N SER A 122 -25.68 -21.88 -22.51
CA SER A 122 -25.25 -20.94 -21.47
C SER A 122 -23.80 -20.51 -21.74
N SER A 123 -23.60 -19.22 -21.96
CA SER A 123 -22.29 -18.59 -22.09
C SER A 123 -21.97 -17.89 -20.79
N ILE A 124 -20.84 -18.22 -20.17
CA ILE A 124 -20.31 -17.48 -19.01
C ILE A 124 -20.27 -16.00 -19.39
N SER A 125 -20.87 -15.15 -18.57
CA SER A 125 -20.93 -13.70 -18.80
C SER A 125 -19.53 -13.10 -18.95
N SER A 126 -19.32 -12.23 -19.95
CA SER A 126 -18.04 -11.53 -20.12
C SER A 126 -17.64 -10.76 -18.87
N ALA A 127 -18.60 -10.16 -18.15
CA ALA A 127 -18.32 -9.42 -16.93
C ALA A 127 -17.78 -10.33 -15.82
N ASP A 128 -18.28 -11.57 -15.73
CA ASP A 128 -17.79 -12.54 -14.76
C ASP A 128 -16.39 -13.06 -15.11
N GLN A 129 -16.13 -13.28 -16.40
CA GLN A 129 -14.79 -13.58 -16.90
C GLN A 129 -13.81 -12.45 -16.56
N ASP A 130 -14.21 -11.19 -16.78
CA ASP A 130 -13.36 -10.04 -16.49
C ASP A 130 -13.05 -9.91 -14.99
N ARG A 131 -14.04 -10.10 -14.11
CA ARG A 131 -13.80 -10.12 -12.66
C ARG A 131 -12.86 -11.25 -12.22
N ALA A 132 -12.95 -12.42 -12.85
CA ALA A 132 -12.07 -13.55 -12.54
C ALA A 132 -10.60 -13.23 -12.89
N PHE A 133 -10.36 -12.61 -14.04
CA PHE A 133 -9.03 -12.17 -14.48
C PHE A 133 -8.51 -10.96 -13.67
N ASP A 134 -9.39 -10.04 -13.27
CA ASP A 134 -9.05 -8.93 -12.39
C ASP A 134 -8.64 -9.44 -11.00
N LEU A 135 -9.36 -10.40 -10.44
CA LEU A 135 -9.01 -11.05 -9.17
C LEU A 135 -7.66 -11.78 -9.26
N ALA A 136 -7.45 -12.57 -10.33
CA ALA A 136 -6.20 -13.28 -10.55
C ALA A 136 -5.00 -12.32 -10.64
N SER A 137 -5.12 -11.28 -11.46
CA SER A 137 -4.06 -10.28 -11.64
C SER A 137 -3.79 -9.48 -10.36
N MET A 138 -4.81 -9.09 -9.59
CA MET A 138 -4.65 -8.43 -8.30
C MET A 138 -3.90 -9.31 -7.29
N VAL A 139 -4.26 -10.59 -7.16
CA VAL A 139 -3.57 -11.53 -6.26
C VAL A 139 -2.12 -11.75 -6.68
N MET A 140 -1.85 -11.79 -7.98
CA MET A 140 -0.50 -12.00 -8.53
C MET A 140 0.42 -10.79 -8.39
N THR A 141 -0.12 -9.59 -8.57
CA THR A 141 0.66 -8.36 -8.76
C THR A 141 0.52 -7.38 -7.61
N MET A 142 -0.39 -7.62 -6.67
CA MET A 142 -0.78 -6.67 -5.62
C MET A 142 -1.24 -5.31 -6.18
N THR A 143 -1.72 -5.29 -7.42
CA THR A 143 -2.11 -4.08 -8.15
C THR A 143 -3.49 -4.25 -8.75
N THR A 144 -4.40 -3.30 -8.50
CA THR A 144 -5.68 -3.28 -9.18
C THR A 144 -5.47 -2.79 -10.61
N VAL A 145 -5.49 -3.73 -11.55
CA VAL A 145 -5.37 -3.43 -12.99
C VAL A 145 -6.72 -3.37 -13.70
N GLY A 146 -7.82 -3.74 -13.02
CA GLY A 146 -9.17 -3.83 -13.56
C GLY A 146 -10.23 -3.12 -12.72
N SER A 147 -11.51 -3.33 -13.00
CA SER A 147 -12.61 -2.63 -12.31
C SER A 147 -13.09 -3.38 -11.07
N LEU A 148 -12.17 -3.66 -10.14
CA LEU A 148 -12.53 -4.24 -8.83
C LEU A 148 -13.20 -3.21 -7.91
N GLU A 149 -12.99 -1.91 -8.15
CA GLU A 149 -13.50 -0.83 -7.29
C GLU A 149 -15.00 -0.51 -7.50
N SER A 150 -15.65 -1.05 -8.54
CA SER A 150 -17.08 -0.80 -8.80
C SER A 150 -18.05 -1.41 -7.78
N GLN A 151 -17.55 -2.02 -6.69
CA GLN A 151 -18.38 -2.59 -5.61
C GLN A 151 -18.32 -1.81 -4.29
N SER A 152 -17.57 -0.69 -4.21
CA SER A 152 -17.63 0.23 -3.08
C SER A 152 -18.31 1.54 -3.49
N PRO A 153 -19.44 1.95 -2.88
CA PRO A 153 -20.20 3.12 -3.33
C PRO A 153 -19.61 4.46 -2.87
N VAL A 154 -18.33 4.53 -2.50
CA VAL A 154 -17.73 5.74 -1.93
C VAL A 154 -16.30 5.91 -2.45
N HIS A 155 -16.05 7.05 -3.11
CA HIS A 155 -14.76 7.59 -3.58
C HIS A 155 -14.27 7.18 -4.98
N ASN A 156 -14.58 8.02 -5.99
CA ASN A 156 -13.61 8.90 -6.66
C ASN A 156 -14.15 9.44 -7.99
N SER A 157 -15.04 10.44 -7.92
CA SER A 157 -15.07 11.52 -8.92
C SER A 157 -14.41 12.72 -8.26
N SER A 158 -13.09 12.82 -8.34
CA SER A 158 -12.42 14.09 -8.06
C SER A 158 -12.75 15.02 -9.23
N ASP A 159 -13.73 15.89 -9.03
CA ASP A 159 -13.98 17.07 -9.86
C ASP A 159 -12.74 17.98 -9.75
N ASP A 160 -11.74 17.73 -10.59
CA ASP A 160 -10.70 18.70 -10.87
C ASP A 160 -11.31 19.74 -11.83
N GLU A 161 -11.19 21.04 -11.53
CA GLU A 161 -11.77 22.18 -12.27
C GLU A 161 -11.29 22.29 -13.75
N SER A 162 -10.59 21.28 -14.26
CA SER A 162 -10.13 21.16 -15.65
C SER A 162 -11.03 20.30 -16.54
N GLY A 163 -12.13 19.72 -16.04
CA GLY A 163 -13.11 19.00 -16.86
C GLY A 163 -12.57 17.74 -17.57
N GLN A 164 -11.41 17.23 -17.16
CA GLN A 164 -10.86 15.97 -17.66
C GLN A 164 -11.33 14.84 -16.74
N ILE A 165 -12.24 14.02 -17.25
CA ILE A 165 -12.58 12.73 -16.65
C ILE A 165 -11.32 11.87 -16.73
N PHE A 166 -10.58 11.73 -15.62
CA PHE A 166 -9.52 10.73 -15.51
C PHE A 166 -10.19 9.37 -15.45
N LEU A 167 -10.35 8.73 -16.61
CA LEU A 167 -10.68 7.32 -16.68
C LEU A 167 -9.51 6.55 -16.08
N ASP A 168 -9.80 5.83 -15.01
CA ASP A 168 -8.81 5.04 -14.30
C ASP A 168 -8.18 4.03 -15.29
N PRO A 169 -6.83 3.95 -15.39
CA PRO A 169 -6.19 3.06 -16.35
C PRO A 169 -6.61 1.61 -16.11
N HIS A 170 -7.41 1.10 -17.04
CA HIS A 170 -7.97 -0.25 -17.04
C HIS A 170 -7.13 -1.16 -17.95
N TRP A 171 -6.90 -2.41 -17.53
CA TRP A 171 -6.26 -3.45 -18.32
C TRP A 171 -7.16 -3.80 -19.51
N LYS A 172 -6.79 -3.25 -20.67
CA LYS A 172 -7.59 -3.36 -21.89
C LYS A 172 -7.58 -4.78 -22.44
N SER A 173 -8.65 -5.11 -23.16
CA SER A 173 -8.86 -6.38 -23.86
C SER A 173 -7.71 -6.77 -24.81
N ASP A 174 -7.14 -5.79 -25.51
CA ASP A 174 -6.09 -5.94 -26.52
C ASP A 174 -4.66 -5.89 -25.93
N GLN A 175 -4.52 -5.87 -24.62
CA GLN A 175 -3.25 -5.68 -23.93
C GLN A 175 -2.85 -6.91 -23.12
N SER A 176 -1.56 -7.25 -23.10
CA SER A 176 -1.01 -8.27 -22.20
C SER A 176 -0.89 -7.73 -20.78
N LEU A 177 -0.78 -8.62 -19.78
CA LEU A 177 -0.65 -8.20 -18.39
C LEU A 177 0.63 -7.39 -18.15
N SER A 178 1.74 -7.78 -18.79
CA SER A 178 3.02 -7.09 -18.68
C SER A 178 2.96 -5.66 -19.24
N THR A 179 2.32 -5.48 -20.39
CA THR A 179 2.13 -4.14 -20.97
C THR A 179 1.20 -3.30 -20.08
N ALA A 180 0.13 -3.88 -19.53
CA ALA A 180 -0.77 -3.17 -18.62
C ALA A 180 -0.06 -2.66 -17.37
N LEU A 181 0.80 -3.50 -16.77
CA LEU A 181 1.64 -3.10 -15.63
C LEU A 181 2.66 -2.01 -16.02
N SER A 182 3.26 -2.10 -17.21
CA SER A 182 4.20 -1.09 -17.71
C SER A 182 3.53 0.27 -17.92
N ASP A 183 2.28 0.28 -18.39
CA ASP A 183 1.48 1.48 -18.55
C ASP A 183 1.03 2.07 -17.20
N LEU A 184 0.72 1.21 -16.21
CA LEU A 184 0.37 1.62 -14.85
C LEU A 184 1.55 2.19 -14.07
N PHE A 185 2.76 1.71 -14.34
CA PHE A 185 4.00 2.11 -13.67
C PHE A 185 5.02 2.70 -14.66
N PRO A 186 4.71 3.84 -15.30
CA PRO A 186 5.58 4.41 -16.31
C PRO A 186 6.89 4.90 -15.68
N MET A 187 8.02 4.41 -16.19
CA MET A 187 9.34 4.83 -15.72
C MET A 187 9.65 6.25 -16.20
N ARG A 188 9.72 7.20 -15.26
CA ARG A 188 10.08 8.61 -15.47
C ARG A 188 11.08 9.05 -14.41
N ILE A 189 12.35 9.16 -14.80
CA ILE A 189 13.39 9.60 -13.87
C ILE A 189 13.26 11.11 -13.63
N HIS A 190 12.93 11.50 -12.39
CA HIS A 190 12.81 12.91 -12.04
C HIS A 190 14.20 13.58 -11.89
N PRO A 191 14.51 14.68 -12.60
CA PRO A 191 15.84 15.32 -12.56
C PRO A 191 16.33 15.67 -11.15
N SER A 192 15.44 16.12 -10.27
CA SER A 192 15.78 16.49 -8.88
C SER A 192 16.17 15.32 -7.97
N LEU A 193 15.87 14.08 -8.37
CA LEU A 193 16.24 12.87 -7.63
C LEU A 193 17.47 12.17 -8.23
N GLN A 194 18.03 12.71 -9.32
CA GLN A 194 19.17 12.14 -10.04
C GLN A 194 20.52 12.51 -9.41
N GLY A 195 21.41 11.51 -9.41
CA GLY A 195 22.82 11.65 -9.06
C GLY A 195 23.07 11.92 -7.57
N SER A 196 24.35 12.06 -7.23
CA SER A 196 24.84 12.46 -5.90
C SER A 196 24.89 13.98 -5.74
N SER A 197 23.99 14.70 -6.43
CA SER A 197 23.95 16.15 -6.32
C SER A 197 23.52 16.56 -4.90
N ALA A 198 24.06 17.67 -4.40
CA ALA A 198 23.68 18.18 -3.08
C ALA A 198 22.17 18.46 -2.97
N GLN A 199 21.50 18.76 -4.09
CA GLN A 199 20.06 18.95 -4.16
C GLN A 199 19.31 17.61 -3.98
N ALA A 200 19.70 16.55 -4.69
CA ALA A 200 19.06 15.24 -4.55
C ALA A 200 19.19 14.69 -3.12
N GLU A 201 20.36 14.83 -2.50
CA GLU A 201 20.58 14.45 -1.11
C GLU A 201 19.72 15.27 -0.14
N ARG A 202 19.56 16.57 -0.39
CA ARG A 202 18.68 17.43 0.42
C ARG A 202 17.22 17.01 0.30
N VAL A 203 16.74 16.74 -0.92
CA VAL A 203 15.37 16.29 -1.17
C VAL A 203 15.11 14.96 -0.47
N LYS A 204 16.00 13.98 -0.66
CA LYS A 204 15.91 12.65 -0.01
C LYS A 204 15.97 12.75 1.52
N ALA A 205 16.83 13.60 2.07
CA ALA A 205 16.90 13.84 3.51
C ALA A 205 15.64 14.54 4.06
N GLY A 206 14.98 15.36 3.25
CA GLY A 206 13.72 16.02 3.59
C GLY A 206 12.53 15.07 3.58
N LEU A 207 12.51 14.10 2.66
CA LEU A 207 11.47 13.10 2.46
C LEU A 207 11.43 12.00 3.53
N THR A 208 11.14 12.40 4.77
CA THR A 208 10.90 11.47 5.88
C THR A 208 9.44 11.48 6.29
N ALA A 209 8.98 10.35 6.79
CA ALA A 209 7.65 10.22 7.36
C ALA A 209 7.41 11.24 8.49
N ALA A 210 8.42 11.47 9.31
CA ALA A 210 8.37 12.46 10.38
C ALA A 210 8.15 13.89 9.83
N ASN A 211 8.79 14.27 8.72
CA ASN A 211 8.60 15.58 8.11
C ASN A 211 7.23 15.70 7.42
N LEU A 212 6.78 14.66 6.72
CA LEU A 212 5.44 14.64 6.12
C LEU A 212 4.34 14.84 7.17
N MET A 213 4.47 14.19 8.33
CA MET A 213 3.48 14.35 9.40
C MET A 213 3.59 15.69 10.14
N ARG A 214 4.81 16.12 10.47
CA ARG A 214 5.05 17.28 11.34
C ARG A 214 5.03 18.62 10.59
N ILE A 215 5.58 18.65 9.38
CA ILE A 215 5.72 19.87 8.58
C ILE A 215 4.53 20.01 7.64
N ALA A 216 4.25 18.98 6.84
CA ALA A 216 3.17 18.99 5.86
C ALA A 216 1.78 18.68 6.45
N GLY A 217 1.71 18.26 7.73
CA GLY A 217 0.44 17.94 8.38
C GLY A 217 -0.27 16.71 7.79
N LEU A 218 0.46 15.85 7.10
CA LEU A 218 -0.09 14.67 6.43
C LEU A 218 -0.27 13.50 7.40
N ARG A 219 -1.18 12.60 7.06
CA ARG A 219 -1.37 11.31 7.74
C ARG A 219 -0.95 10.18 6.81
N MET A 220 -0.59 9.04 7.39
CA MET A 220 -0.18 7.86 6.64
C MET A 220 -1.15 6.73 6.88
N GLU A 221 -1.58 6.11 5.80
CA GLU A 221 -2.45 4.94 5.84
C GLU A 221 -1.85 3.82 4.99
N GLY A 222 -2.01 2.58 5.44
CA GLY A 222 -1.58 1.42 4.68
C GLY A 222 -2.46 1.21 3.45
N THR A 223 -1.87 0.86 2.31
CA THR A 223 -2.61 0.31 1.16
C THR A 223 -2.09 -1.08 0.81
N SER A 224 -3.00 -1.99 0.44
CA SER A 224 -2.69 -3.29 -0.14
C SER A 224 -2.57 -3.26 -1.66
N ASP A 225 -2.91 -2.12 -2.28
CA ASP A 225 -2.75 -1.87 -3.71
C ASP A 225 -1.47 -1.05 -3.98
N LEU A 226 -0.53 -1.63 -4.72
CA LEU A 226 0.71 -0.98 -5.14
C LEU A 226 0.44 0.28 -5.97
N LYS A 227 -0.60 0.31 -6.81
CA LYS A 227 -0.96 1.50 -7.61
C LYS A 227 -1.17 2.72 -6.74
N ASN A 228 -1.59 2.56 -5.49
CA ASN A 228 -1.85 3.65 -4.55
C ASN A 228 -0.63 4.02 -3.70
N HIS A 229 0.51 3.35 -3.87
CA HIS A 229 1.71 3.67 -3.10
C HIS A 229 2.19 5.12 -3.34
N LEU A 230 2.36 5.89 -2.26
CA LEU A 230 2.69 7.32 -2.25
C LEU A 230 1.63 8.21 -2.91
N SER A 231 0.43 7.70 -3.17
CA SER A 231 -0.67 8.57 -3.59
C SER A 231 -1.05 9.50 -2.44
N LEU A 232 -1.21 10.78 -2.75
CA LEU A 232 -1.63 11.82 -1.82
C LEU A 232 -3.07 12.21 -2.14
N ASP A 233 -3.98 11.92 -1.21
CA ASP A 233 -5.29 12.55 -1.20
C ASP A 233 -5.13 13.97 -0.64
N GLN A 234 -5.18 14.94 -1.55
CA GLN A 234 -5.01 16.34 -1.19
C GLN A 234 -6.13 16.86 -0.28
N ALA A 235 -7.35 16.33 -0.41
CA ALA A 235 -8.53 16.77 0.33
C ALA A 235 -8.47 16.31 1.79
N THR A 236 -8.07 15.06 2.03
CA THR A 236 -7.99 14.50 3.39
C THR A 236 -6.61 14.60 4.01
N GLY A 237 -5.58 14.94 3.23
CA GLY A 237 -4.18 14.97 3.65
C GLY A 237 -3.63 13.59 3.98
N VAL A 238 -4.16 12.53 3.36
CA VAL A 238 -3.73 11.15 3.58
C VAL A 238 -2.75 10.74 2.49
N VAL A 239 -1.63 10.16 2.89
CA VAL A 239 -0.67 9.50 2.01
C VAL A 239 -0.79 8.00 2.18
N HIS A 240 -1.08 7.30 1.10
CA HIS A 240 -1.17 5.85 1.11
C HIS A 240 0.21 5.21 0.96
N ILE A 241 0.59 4.32 1.87
CA ILE A 241 1.87 3.62 1.85
C ILE A 241 1.61 2.13 1.68
N PHE A 242 2.21 1.51 0.66
CA PHE A 242 2.08 0.08 0.49
C PHE A 242 2.73 -0.62 1.69
N HIS A 243 1.93 -1.36 2.45
CA HIS A 243 2.38 -1.82 3.76
C HIS A 243 2.83 -3.29 3.78
N MET A 244 2.51 -4.10 2.77
CA MET A 244 2.71 -5.56 2.78
C MET A 244 4.10 -5.97 2.28
N THR A 245 5.15 -5.49 2.94
CA THR A 245 6.54 -5.63 2.47
C THR A 245 7.03 -7.07 2.33
N THR A 246 6.50 -8.01 3.10
CA THR A 246 6.85 -9.44 3.02
C THR A 246 6.55 -10.00 1.63
N VAL A 247 5.41 -9.61 1.03
CA VAL A 247 5.01 -10.06 -0.31
C VAL A 247 6.00 -9.58 -1.36
N LEU A 248 6.43 -8.31 -1.29
CA LEU A 248 7.45 -7.76 -2.20
C LEU A 248 8.77 -8.53 -2.09
N LYS A 249 9.19 -8.82 -0.85
CA LYS A 249 10.42 -9.57 -0.58
C LYS A 249 10.35 -10.98 -1.14
N GLU A 250 9.22 -11.68 -1.00
CA GLU A 250 9.05 -13.02 -1.58
C GLU A 250 9.01 -13.01 -3.12
N HIS A 251 8.38 -12.02 -3.76
CA HIS A 251 8.48 -11.84 -5.22
C HIS A 251 9.93 -11.63 -5.69
N LEU A 252 10.71 -10.86 -4.93
CA LEU A 252 12.12 -10.62 -5.25
C LEU A 252 13.00 -11.85 -5.01
N LEU A 253 12.71 -12.67 -3.99
CA LEU A 253 13.42 -13.92 -3.78
C LEU A 253 13.11 -14.93 -4.89
N ALA A 254 11.83 -15.13 -5.21
CA ALA A 254 11.39 -16.07 -6.24
C ALA A 254 12.06 -15.76 -7.59
N SER A 255 12.04 -14.49 -8.00
CA SER A 255 12.65 -14.09 -9.26
C SER A 255 14.19 -14.15 -9.22
N LYS A 256 14.85 -13.95 -8.08
CA LYS A 256 16.32 -14.07 -7.98
C LYS A 256 16.79 -15.50 -8.20
N LEU A 257 16.09 -16.48 -7.63
CA LEU A 257 16.41 -17.91 -7.77
C LEU A 257 16.38 -18.40 -9.22
N VAL A 258 15.63 -17.74 -10.10
CA VAL A 258 15.61 -18.03 -11.54
C VAL A 258 16.92 -17.62 -12.21
N SER A 259 17.38 -16.39 -11.95
CA SER A 259 18.61 -15.84 -12.54
C SER A 259 19.86 -16.62 -12.13
N ASP A 260 19.96 -17.01 -10.86
CA ASP A 260 21.12 -17.75 -10.35
C ASP A 260 21.26 -19.15 -11.00
N LYS A 261 20.18 -19.71 -11.56
CA LYS A 261 20.20 -20.96 -12.32
C LYS A 261 20.65 -20.76 -13.76
N ASP A 262 20.35 -19.62 -14.37
CA ASP A 262 20.77 -19.29 -15.73
C ASP A 262 22.26 -18.96 -15.83
N ASP A 263 22.87 -18.45 -14.75
CA ASP A 263 24.30 -18.09 -14.68
C ASP A 263 25.25 -19.28 -14.38
N GLN A 264 24.74 -20.52 -14.27
CA GLN A 264 25.60 -21.69 -14.09
C GLN A 264 26.34 -22.10 -15.39
N PRO A 265 27.62 -22.52 -15.31
CA PRO A 265 28.39 -22.97 -16.47
C PRO A 265 27.69 -24.12 -17.23
N ARG A 266 27.57 -23.99 -18.55
CA ARG A 266 26.88 -24.91 -19.48
C ARG A 266 27.38 -26.37 -19.47
N GLU A 267 28.51 -26.68 -18.83
CA GLU A 267 29.15 -28.00 -18.88
C GLU A 267 28.44 -29.09 -18.07
N ASN A 268 27.43 -28.75 -17.25
CA ASN A 268 26.66 -29.72 -16.43
C ASN A 268 25.19 -29.87 -16.83
N ARG A 269 24.73 -29.30 -17.96
CA ARG A 269 23.35 -29.51 -18.42
C ARG A 269 23.21 -30.91 -19.01
N THR A 270 22.32 -31.70 -18.44
CA THR A 270 21.89 -32.97 -19.04
C THR A 270 20.94 -32.68 -20.20
N ASP A 271 21.05 -33.43 -21.30
CA ASP A 271 20.23 -33.27 -22.53
C ASP A 271 18.70 -33.40 -22.32
N ASN A 272 18.23 -33.66 -21.10
CA ASN A 272 16.81 -33.71 -20.72
C ASN A 272 16.28 -32.35 -20.20
N ASP A 273 17.12 -31.33 -20.05
CA ASP A 273 16.74 -30.03 -19.45
C ASP A 273 16.33 -28.97 -20.49
N GLU A 274 16.40 -29.28 -21.79
CA GLU A 274 16.05 -28.32 -22.87
C GLU A 274 14.55 -28.12 -23.08
N GLU A 275 13.68 -28.95 -22.49
CA GLU A 275 12.22 -28.88 -22.66
C GLU A 275 11.48 -28.11 -21.54
N ASN A 276 12.20 -27.56 -20.54
CA ASN A 276 11.62 -26.83 -19.40
C ASN A 276 12.11 -25.37 -19.29
N VAL A 277 12.68 -24.84 -20.36
CA VAL A 277 12.88 -23.41 -20.56
C VAL A 277 11.50 -22.84 -20.97
N ASP A 278 11.12 -21.65 -20.48
CA ASP A 278 9.90 -20.90 -20.86
C ASP A 278 8.66 -20.98 -19.96
N ALA A 279 8.79 -20.74 -18.63
CA ALA A 279 7.60 -20.35 -17.84
C ALA A 279 7.86 -19.55 -16.55
N ASN A 280 9.06 -19.01 -16.28
CA ASN A 280 9.31 -18.34 -15.00
C ASN A 280 9.45 -16.82 -15.08
N HIS A 281 8.39 -16.18 -15.58
CA HIS A 281 8.22 -14.74 -15.50
C HIS A 281 7.72 -14.38 -14.09
N ALA A 282 8.39 -13.42 -13.46
CA ALA A 282 8.01 -12.92 -12.15
C ALA A 282 6.61 -12.28 -12.24
N CYS A 283 5.68 -12.68 -11.37
CA CYS A 283 4.31 -12.15 -11.37
C CYS A 283 4.27 -10.61 -11.20
N LEU A 284 5.21 -10.06 -10.43
CA LEU A 284 5.39 -8.62 -10.21
C LEU A 284 6.77 -8.21 -10.76
N PRO A 285 6.85 -7.19 -11.65
CA PRO A 285 8.13 -6.69 -12.12
C PRO A 285 9.05 -6.26 -10.99
N ARG A 286 10.29 -6.76 -10.99
CA ARG A 286 11.27 -6.59 -9.89
C ARG A 286 11.55 -5.13 -9.54
N HIS A 287 11.59 -4.25 -10.54
CA HIS A 287 11.87 -2.84 -10.36
C HIS A 287 10.79 -2.15 -9.50
N ILE A 288 9.51 -2.51 -9.68
CA ILE A 288 8.40 -1.98 -8.86
C ILE A 288 8.58 -2.41 -7.39
N ALA A 289 8.82 -3.70 -7.17
CA ALA A 289 9.00 -4.24 -5.82
C ALA A 289 10.22 -3.63 -5.09
N LEU A 290 11.38 -3.56 -5.77
CA LEU A 290 12.59 -2.98 -5.19
C LEU A 290 12.45 -1.50 -4.89
N GLU A 291 11.95 -0.73 -5.84
CA GLU A 291 11.79 0.71 -5.65
C GLU A 291 10.81 1.01 -4.51
N THR A 292 9.69 0.27 -4.43
CA THR A 292 8.73 0.36 -3.31
C THR A 292 9.37 0.05 -1.95
N LEU A 293 10.30 -0.92 -1.88
CA LEU A 293 11.04 -1.16 -0.64
C LEU A 293 11.99 0.00 -0.31
N TYR A 294 12.64 0.60 -1.31
CA TYR A 294 13.52 1.75 -1.08
C TYR A 294 12.77 3.02 -0.70
N THR A 295 11.58 3.28 -1.25
CA THR A 295 10.74 4.43 -0.84
C THR A 295 10.29 4.28 0.60
N ILE A 296 9.90 3.08 1.04
CA ILE A 296 9.56 2.81 2.44
C ILE A 296 10.78 3.05 3.35
N GLN A 297 11.98 2.63 2.94
CA GLN A 297 13.21 2.90 3.71
C GLN A 297 13.60 4.38 3.73
N LEU A 298 13.35 5.10 2.64
CA LEU A 298 13.56 6.55 2.54
C LEU A 298 12.66 7.29 3.54
N LEU A 299 11.37 6.92 3.59
CA LEU A 299 10.39 7.53 4.49
C LEU A 299 10.68 7.19 5.96
N PHE A 300 11.00 5.93 6.27
CA PHE A 300 11.24 5.47 7.63
C PHE A 300 12.72 5.26 7.88
N GLN A 301 13.49 6.34 7.96
CA GLN A 301 14.94 6.25 8.20
C GLN A 301 15.29 5.52 9.53
N GLN A 302 16.55 5.13 9.69
CA GLN A 302 17.00 4.34 10.85
C GLN A 302 17.11 5.12 12.17
N ASP A 303 16.68 6.38 12.21
CA ASP A 303 16.68 7.19 13.43
C ASP A 303 15.61 6.73 14.43
N ASP A 304 15.82 7.05 15.72
CA ASP A 304 14.93 6.59 16.80
C ASP A 304 13.48 7.06 16.65
N LYS A 305 13.26 8.27 16.12
CA LYS A 305 11.91 8.84 15.97
C LYS A 305 11.16 8.17 14.84
N SER A 306 11.80 8.00 13.67
CA SER A 306 11.25 7.29 12.53
C SER A 306 10.96 5.82 12.87
N ARG A 307 11.83 5.16 13.62
CA ARG A 307 11.58 3.79 14.11
C ARG A 307 10.42 3.71 15.10
N ALA A 308 10.30 4.66 16.02
CA ALA A 308 9.16 4.72 16.94
C ALA A 308 7.84 4.93 16.19
N LEU A 309 7.84 5.83 15.20
CA LEU A 309 6.69 6.05 14.31
C LEU A 309 6.35 4.78 13.52
N HIS A 310 7.33 4.13 12.90
CA HIS A 310 7.09 2.92 12.12
C HIS A 310 6.53 1.78 12.99
N ARG A 311 7.04 1.59 14.22
CA ARG A 311 6.47 0.65 15.20
C ARG A 311 5.04 1.01 15.59
N ASN A 312 4.71 2.30 15.68
CA ASN A 312 3.35 2.74 15.92
C ASN A 312 2.41 2.39 14.76
N LEU A 313 2.86 2.57 13.52
CA LEU A 313 2.09 2.17 12.33
C LEU A 313 1.87 0.65 12.27
N VAL A 314 2.88 -0.16 12.59
CA VAL A 314 2.75 -1.62 12.67
C VAL A 314 1.77 -2.03 13.77
N SER A 315 1.89 -1.46 14.97
CA SER A 315 1.05 -1.86 16.11
C SER A 315 -0.38 -1.32 16.07
N LYS A 316 -0.64 -0.18 15.43
CA LYS A 316 -1.95 0.51 15.47
C LYS A 316 -2.65 0.64 14.12
N HIS A 317 -1.92 0.54 13.00
CA HIS A 317 -2.44 0.84 11.66
C HIS A 317 -2.23 -0.32 10.67
N GLY A 318 -1.93 -1.52 11.17
CA GLY A 318 -1.90 -2.74 10.35
C GLY A 318 -0.71 -2.85 9.38
N PHE A 319 0.35 -2.07 9.56
CA PHE A 319 1.55 -2.22 8.73
C PHE A 319 2.21 -3.57 8.99
N ASP A 320 2.80 -4.15 7.94
CA ASP A 320 3.47 -5.45 8.04
C ASP A 320 4.61 -5.40 9.06
N PRO A 321 4.64 -6.28 10.08
CA PRO A 321 5.75 -6.35 11.02
C PRO A 321 7.13 -6.51 10.36
N ASP A 322 7.18 -7.12 9.17
CA ASP A 322 8.41 -7.30 8.41
C ASP A 322 8.98 -6.00 7.82
N SER A 323 8.17 -4.93 7.74
CA SER A 323 8.62 -3.61 7.29
C SER A 323 9.64 -2.99 8.25
N LEU A 324 9.64 -3.43 9.52
CA LEU A 324 10.64 -3.03 10.52
C LEU A 324 12.02 -3.64 10.25
N ARG A 325 12.11 -4.69 9.41
CA ARG A 325 13.38 -5.30 9.00
C ARG A 325 13.97 -4.51 7.85
N PHE A 326 14.87 -3.60 8.20
CA PHE A 326 15.64 -2.81 7.24
C PHE A 326 16.61 -3.68 6.44
N GLY A 327 16.73 -3.38 5.16
CA GLY A 327 17.70 -4.00 4.26
C GLY A 327 17.05 -4.65 3.05
N THR A 328 17.51 -4.22 1.87
CA THR A 328 17.16 -4.81 0.57
C THR A 328 18.23 -5.77 0.04
N VAL A 329 19.43 -5.75 0.62
CA VAL A 329 20.63 -6.49 0.15
C VAL A 329 20.37 -7.96 -0.20
N PRO A 330 19.62 -8.76 0.60
CA PRO A 330 19.36 -10.16 0.23
C PRO A 330 18.59 -10.32 -1.10
N TYR A 331 17.79 -9.32 -1.44
CA TYR A 331 16.81 -9.32 -2.53
C TYR A 331 17.35 -8.67 -3.83
N GLU A 332 18.43 -7.89 -3.73
CA GLU A 332 19.08 -7.19 -4.84
C GLU A 332 19.87 -8.16 -5.74
N ARG A 333 19.87 -7.89 -7.05
CA ARG A 333 20.86 -8.38 -8.03
C ARG A 333 21.93 -7.31 -8.31
N PRO A 334 23.11 -7.68 -8.85
CA PRO A 334 24.14 -6.71 -9.21
C PRO A 334 23.59 -5.60 -10.14
N GLY A 335 23.82 -4.34 -9.78
CA GLY A 335 23.42 -3.16 -10.57
C GLY A 335 21.97 -2.67 -10.38
N GLU A 336 21.08 -3.46 -9.76
CA GLU A 336 19.67 -3.04 -9.57
C GLU A 336 19.52 -1.88 -8.58
N LYS A 337 20.37 -1.85 -7.55
CA LYS A 337 20.37 -0.81 -6.51
C LYS A 337 20.51 0.60 -7.09
N ASP A 338 21.48 0.80 -7.99
CA ASP A 338 21.76 2.12 -8.57
C ASP A 338 20.65 2.61 -9.49
N SER A 339 19.88 1.69 -10.08
CA SER A 339 18.70 2.00 -10.87
C SER A 339 17.51 2.37 -9.98
N ALA A 340 17.22 1.55 -8.97
CA ALA A 340 16.07 1.74 -8.08
C ALA A 340 16.21 3.00 -7.20
N LEU A 341 17.42 3.37 -6.76
CA LEU A 341 17.67 4.58 -5.96
C LEU A 341 17.48 5.90 -6.72
N ARG A 342 17.26 5.85 -8.05
CA ARG A 342 16.88 7.01 -8.86
C ARG A 342 15.37 7.24 -8.88
N PHE A 343 14.61 6.35 -8.26
CA PHE A 343 13.16 6.39 -8.16
C PHE A 343 12.45 6.62 -9.52
N PRO A 344 12.71 5.81 -10.56
CA PRO A 344 12.06 5.97 -11.86
C PRO A 344 10.53 5.84 -11.82
N ILE A 345 9.95 5.06 -10.91
CA ILE A 345 8.50 4.80 -10.90
C ILE A 345 7.78 5.79 -9.98
N TRP A 346 8.30 5.92 -8.77
CA TRP A 346 7.69 6.66 -7.67
C TRP A 346 8.23 8.08 -7.53
N GLY A 347 9.24 8.45 -8.33
CA GLY A 347 9.93 9.73 -8.24
C GLY A 347 9.00 10.95 -8.37
N SER A 348 7.99 10.90 -9.24
CA SER A 348 6.99 11.98 -9.36
C SER A 348 6.19 12.15 -8.07
N ARG A 349 5.64 11.06 -7.52
CA ARG A 349 4.87 11.08 -6.28
C ARG A 349 5.73 11.51 -5.08
N LEU A 350 6.99 11.09 -5.02
CA LEU A 350 7.93 11.58 -4.02
C LEU A 350 8.14 13.09 -4.12
N MET A 351 8.20 13.64 -5.34
CA MET A 351 8.31 15.08 -5.52
C MET A 351 7.04 15.81 -5.12
N ASP A 352 5.86 15.28 -5.43
CA ASP A 352 4.59 15.86 -4.96
C ASP A 352 4.54 15.94 -3.43
N LEU A 353 5.04 14.89 -2.75
CA LEU A 353 5.17 14.87 -1.28
C LEU A 353 6.23 15.86 -0.77
N TYR A 354 7.34 16.03 -1.49
CA TYR A 354 8.38 17.00 -1.12
C TYR A 354 7.89 18.43 -1.31
N ASP A 355 7.18 18.73 -2.38
CA ASP A 355 6.56 20.02 -2.64
C ASP A 355 5.56 20.38 -1.54
N GLU A 356 4.86 19.39 -0.99
CA GLU A 356 3.96 19.56 0.16
C GLU A 356 4.72 19.82 1.48
N ILE A 357 5.96 19.34 1.62
CA ILE A 357 6.83 19.72 2.74
C ILE A 357 7.33 21.16 2.58
N GLU A 358 7.68 21.58 1.36
CA GLU A 358 8.15 22.96 1.10
C GLU A 358 7.00 23.98 1.17
N ASN A 359 5.81 23.60 0.73
CA ASN A 359 4.62 24.44 0.64
C ASN A 359 3.41 23.76 1.31
N PRO A 360 3.41 23.64 2.64
CA PRO A 360 2.36 22.92 3.36
C PRO A 360 1.01 23.59 3.21
N LYS A 361 0.01 22.86 2.72
CA LYS A 361 -1.37 23.32 2.64
C LYS A 361 -2.03 23.30 4.03
N PRO A 362 -2.86 24.29 4.38
CA PRO A 362 -3.59 24.33 5.65
C PRO A 362 -4.68 23.24 5.67
N ARG A 363 -4.46 22.14 6.40
CA ARG A 363 -5.40 20.98 6.43
C ARG A 363 -6.20 20.82 7.73
N GLY A 364 -5.92 21.64 8.75
CA GLY A 364 -6.69 21.66 9.99
C GLY A 364 -7.76 22.74 10.02
N MET A 365 -8.91 22.49 10.66
CA MET A 365 -9.84 23.57 11.02
C MET A 365 -9.16 24.64 11.89
N MET A 366 -8.18 24.24 12.72
CA MET A 366 -7.36 25.15 13.52
C MET A 366 -6.33 25.90 12.67
N ASP A 367 -5.72 25.27 11.67
CA ASP A 367 -4.73 25.91 10.78
C ASP A 367 -5.40 26.86 9.79
N ALA A 368 -6.51 26.46 9.17
CA ALA A 368 -7.36 27.33 8.36
C ALA A 368 -7.96 28.48 9.20
N TRP A 369 -8.26 28.24 10.48
CA TRP A 369 -8.68 29.29 11.41
C TRP A 369 -7.52 30.22 11.79
N LEU A 370 -6.32 29.68 12.07
CA LEU A 370 -5.12 30.45 12.37
C LEU A 370 -4.69 31.31 11.19
N GLU A 371 -4.78 30.78 9.97
CA GLU A 371 -4.40 31.46 8.75
C GLU A 371 -5.43 32.53 8.33
N ARG A 372 -6.74 32.26 8.51
CA ARG A 372 -7.78 33.31 8.43
C ARG A 372 -7.56 34.42 9.45
N ARG A 373 -6.92 34.14 10.59
CA ARG A 373 -6.68 35.12 11.67
C ARG A 373 -5.31 35.78 11.59
N SER A 374 -4.32 35.24 10.86
CA SER A 374 -2.94 35.75 10.87
C SER A 374 -2.71 36.92 9.90
N LYS A 375 -3.47 37.02 8.80
CA LYS A 375 -3.32 38.14 7.84
C LYS A 375 -3.74 39.52 8.38
N SER A 376 -4.37 39.61 9.56
CA SER A 376 -4.90 40.88 10.12
C SER A 376 -4.21 41.36 11.43
N ARG A 377 -3.20 40.64 11.95
CA ARG A 377 -3.00 40.64 13.42
C ARG A 377 -1.62 40.94 14.02
N HIS A 378 -0.92 41.98 13.58
CA HIS A 378 -0.06 42.72 14.53
C HIS A 378 -0.88 43.73 15.35
N VAL A 379 -1.90 44.37 14.76
CA VAL A 379 -2.66 45.44 15.41
C VAL A 379 -3.77 44.93 16.35
N MET A 380 -4.47 43.86 15.98
CA MET A 380 -5.58 43.33 16.79
C MET A 380 -5.13 42.43 17.97
N LEU A 381 -3.86 41.99 18.00
CA LEU A 381 -3.32 41.29 19.18
C LEU A 381 -2.94 42.30 20.27
N ALA A 382 -2.33 43.42 19.89
CA ALA A 382 -1.99 44.51 20.81
C ALA A 382 -3.23 45.14 21.47
N THR A 383 -4.33 45.33 20.73
CA THR A 383 -5.58 45.88 21.28
C THR A 383 -6.25 44.92 22.26
N ILE A 384 -6.30 43.62 21.96
CA ILE A 384 -6.89 42.64 22.89
C ILE A 384 -6.03 42.48 24.15
N ALA A 385 -4.70 42.45 24.02
CA ALA A 385 -3.80 42.46 25.18
C ALA A 385 -3.98 43.74 26.02
N GLY A 386 -4.13 44.90 25.39
CA GLY A 386 -4.40 46.17 26.05
C GLY A 386 -5.74 46.20 26.79
N VAL A 387 -6.80 45.66 26.19
CA VAL A 387 -8.13 45.56 26.83
C VAL A 387 -8.08 44.62 28.04
N ILE A 388 -7.42 43.46 27.93
CA ILE A 388 -7.26 42.54 29.05
C ILE A 388 -6.47 43.19 30.19
N ALA A 389 -5.37 43.88 29.88
CA ALA A 389 -4.59 44.61 30.87
C ALA A 389 -5.42 45.71 31.56
N ALA A 390 -6.23 46.46 30.80
CA ALA A 390 -7.11 47.49 31.35
C ALA A 390 -8.20 46.92 32.28
N VAL A 391 -8.79 45.77 31.93
CA VAL A 391 -9.77 45.07 32.79
C VAL A 391 -9.09 44.61 34.09
N ILE A 392 -7.92 44.00 34.01
CA ILE A 392 -7.18 43.55 35.20
C ILE A 392 -6.83 44.73 36.10
N LEU A 393 -6.27 45.81 35.54
CA LEU A 393 -5.93 47.01 36.30
C LEU A 393 -7.17 47.66 36.90
N GLY A 394 -8.29 47.71 36.17
CA GLY A 394 -9.57 48.22 36.66
C GLY A 394 -10.15 47.39 37.81
N THR A 395 -10.02 46.06 37.75
CA THR A 395 -10.44 45.20 38.87
C THR A 395 -9.57 45.38 40.11
N LEU A 396 -8.25 45.50 39.94
CA LEU A 396 -7.31 45.71 41.05
C LEU A 396 -7.54 47.06 41.75
N THR A 397 -7.81 48.14 41.02
CA THR A 397 -8.12 49.44 41.61
C THR A 397 -9.45 49.42 42.38
N LEU A 398 -10.43 48.65 41.91
CA LEU A 398 -11.70 48.44 42.60
C LEU A 398 -11.47 47.73 43.95
N PHE A 399 -10.63 46.68 43.98
CA PHE A 399 -10.26 46.01 45.22
C PHE A 399 -9.56 46.93 46.22
N VAL A 400 -8.60 47.75 45.75
CA VAL A 400 -7.90 48.71 46.62
C VAL A 400 -8.89 49.72 47.21
N SER A 401 -9.85 50.22 46.41
CA SER A 401 -10.84 51.20 46.86
C SER A 401 -11.77 50.62 47.92
N ILE A 402 -12.22 49.37 47.77
CA ILE A 402 -13.02 48.67 48.79
C ILE A 402 -12.23 48.52 50.08
N PHE A 403 -10.95 48.12 49.99
CA PHE A 403 -10.10 47.93 51.16
C PHE A 403 -9.83 49.24 51.91
N GLN A 404 -9.55 50.33 51.19
CA GLN A 404 -9.39 51.66 51.78
C GLN A 404 -10.66 52.14 52.49
N THR A 405 -11.82 51.97 51.84
CA THR A 405 -13.12 52.32 52.44
C THR A 405 -13.38 51.55 53.72
N TRP A 406 -13.00 50.26 53.75
CA TRP A 406 -13.13 49.43 54.94
C TRP A 406 -12.21 49.88 56.09
N ILE A 407 -10.95 50.24 55.79
CA ILE A 407 -10.03 50.80 56.79
C ILE A 407 -10.57 52.11 57.37
N SER A 408 -11.05 53.02 56.53
CA SER A 408 -11.62 54.29 56.98
C SER A 408 -12.84 54.08 57.88
N TRP A 409 -13.69 53.09 57.56
CA TRP A 409 -14.82 52.73 58.42
C TRP A 409 -14.39 52.17 59.77
N GLN A 410 -13.34 51.32 59.81
CA GLN A 410 -12.79 50.80 61.06
C GLN A 410 -12.20 51.91 61.93
N GLN A 411 -11.47 52.86 61.33
CA GLN A 411 -10.91 54.01 62.04
C GLN A 411 -12.00 54.88 62.66
N TRP A 412 -13.07 55.19 61.91
CA TRP A 412 -14.22 55.92 62.43
C TRP A 412 -14.88 55.18 63.62
N LYS A 413 -15.14 53.89 63.48
CA LYS A 413 -15.74 53.08 64.54
C LYS A 413 -14.86 52.97 65.80
N SER A 414 -13.54 53.00 65.64
CA SER A 414 -12.60 52.99 66.78
C SER A 414 -12.58 54.32 67.55
N GLN A 415 -12.84 55.44 66.88
CA GLN A 415 -12.95 56.76 67.53
C GLN A 415 -14.25 56.89 68.34
N ASP A 416 -15.37 56.38 67.83
CA ASP A 416 -16.65 56.38 68.55
C ASP A 416 -16.64 55.49 69.82
N ASN A 417 -15.75 54.49 69.89
CA ASN A 417 -15.59 53.64 71.07
C ASN A 417 -14.55 54.15 72.09
N SER A 418 -13.87 55.27 71.79
CA SER A 418 -12.86 55.88 72.67
C SER A 418 -13.23 57.28 73.16
N ALA A 419 -14.47 57.73 72.87
CA ALA A 419 -15.16 58.83 73.54
C ALA A 419 -16.14 58.26 74.58
#